data_AF-A0A963AW47-F1
#
_entry.id   AF-A0A963AW47-F1
#
_cell.length_a   1.000
_cell.length_b   1.000
_cell.length_c   1.000
_cell.angle_alpha   90.00
_cell.angle_beta   90.00
_cell.angle_gamma   90.00
#
_symmetry.space_group_name_H-M   'P 1'
#
loop_
_entity.id
_entity.type
_entity.pdbx_description
1 polymer ?
#
loop_
_entity_poly.entity_id
_entity_poly.type
_entity_poly.pdbx_seq_one_letter_code
_entity_poly.pdbx_strand_id
1 'polypeptide(L)'
;MWLIITKISTDTSYDDLRKFVRKGISNRWFFIPSSNRGNIKKCGILRVTNPETKTMECHGLVLIQPIKTALSTIQQLDGAKLNGTTVGVRRYIQRSSERDRRNHFIIPSLSQNGERRRQDRRRTGFRFERIYQSY
;
A
#
# COMPACT_ATOMS: atom_id res chain seq x y z
N MET A 1 9.00 4.33 -7.11
CA MET A 1 8.79 3.65 -5.82
C MET A 1 7.30 3.41 -5.62
N TRP A 2 6.92 2.23 -5.16
CA TRP A 2 5.53 1.92 -4.82
C TRP A 2 5.15 2.48 -3.44
N LEU A 3 3.97 3.07 -3.36
CA LEU A 3 3.32 3.57 -2.16
C LEU A 3 2.02 2.81 -1.93
N ILE A 4 1.68 2.57 -0.66
CA ILE A 4 0.37 2.07 -0.24
C ILE A 4 -0.36 3.15 0.55
N ILE A 5 -1.62 3.38 0.20
CA ILE A 5 -2.56 4.26 0.90
C ILE A 5 -3.56 3.36 1.61
N THR A 6 -3.53 3.32 2.94
CA THR A 6 -4.40 2.44 3.74
C THR A 6 -5.60 3.18 4.30
N LYS A 7 -6.68 2.42 4.55
CA LYS A 7 -7.96 2.91 5.10
C LYS A 7 -8.67 3.91 4.17
N ILE A 8 -8.68 3.64 2.86
CA ILE A 8 -9.48 4.45 1.93
C ILE A 8 -10.94 4.00 1.99
N SER A 9 -11.89 4.91 1.75
CA SER A 9 -13.30 4.55 1.66
C SER A 9 -13.53 3.56 0.51
N THR A 10 -14.52 2.68 0.66
CA THR A 10 -14.93 1.71 -0.36
C THR A 10 -15.42 2.34 -1.66
N ASP A 11 -15.89 3.58 -1.54
CA ASP A 11 -16.47 4.42 -2.59
C ASP A 11 -15.40 5.32 -3.24
N THR A 12 -14.14 5.22 -2.77
CA THR A 12 -13.01 5.91 -3.40
C THR A 12 -12.80 5.41 -4.82
N SER A 13 -12.93 6.31 -5.80
CA SER A 13 -12.64 6.01 -7.20
C SER A 13 -11.15 6.11 -7.52
N TYR A 14 -10.76 5.62 -8.71
CA TYR A 14 -9.40 5.82 -9.22
C TYR A 14 -9.04 7.29 -9.37
N ASP A 15 -9.99 8.11 -9.81
CA ASP A 15 -9.77 9.53 -9.99
C ASP A 15 -9.61 10.25 -8.65
N ASP A 16 -10.35 9.85 -7.62
CA ASP A 16 -10.18 10.40 -6.27
C ASP A 16 -8.78 10.09 -5.73
N LEU A 17 -8.37 8.82 -5.84
CA LEU A 17 -7.05 8.38 -5.41
C LEU A 17 -5.95 9.12 -6.20
N ARG A 18 -6.12 9.27 -7.51
CA ARG A 18 -5.16 9.98 -8.37
C ARG A 18 -5.09 11.47 -8.04
N LYS A 19 -6.23 12.14 -7.89
CA LYS A 19 -6.31 13.55 -7.48
C LYS A 19 -5.65 13.75 -6.13
N PHE A 20 -5.92 12.84 -5.18
CA PHE A 20 -5.30 12.85 -3.85
C PHE A 20 -3.78 12.74 -3.94
N VAL A 21 -3.25 11.75 -4.67
CA VAL A 21 -1.80 11.59 -4.81
C VAL A 21 -1.16 12.78 -5.53
N ARG A 22 -1.82 13.36 -6.53
CA ARG A 22 -1.32 14.54 -7.25
C ARG A 22 -1.09 15.74 -6.33
N LYS A 23 -1.94 15.94 -5.31
CA LYS A 23 -1.74 17.01 -4.30
C LYS A 23 -0.39 16.89 -3.58
N GLY A 24 0.07 15.67 -3.31
CA GLY A 24 1.37 15.42 -2.67
C GLY A 24 2.57 15.57 -3.61
N ILE A 25 2.34 15.53 -4.93
CA ILE A 25 3.37 15.72 -5.96
C ILE A 25 3.54 17.21 -6.31
N SER A 26 2.45 17.97 -6.38
CA SER A 26 2.43 19.32 -6.97
C SER A 26 2.96 20.43 -6.06
N ASN A 27 2.93 20.26 -4.74
CA ASN A 27 2.90 21.41 -3.83
C ASN A 27 4.22 22.14 -3.54
N ARG A 28 5.38 21.74 -4.10
CA ARG A 28 6.65 22.42 -3.76
C ARG A 28 7.55 22.78 -4.94
N TRP A 29 7.27 22.36 -6.16
CA TRP A 29 8.29 22.29 -7.23
C TRP A 29 7.97 23.16 -8.46
N PHE A 30 7.44 24.37 -8.26
CA PHE A 30 7.17 25.33 -9.35
C PHE A 30 8.43 25.74 -10.14
N PHE A 31 9.62 25.70 -9.52
CA PHE A 31 10.89 26.09 -10.15
C PHE A 31 11.72 24.93 -10.72
N ILE A 32 11.19 23.71 -10.78
CA ILE A 32 11.96 22.54 -11.20
C ILE A 32 11.73 22.24 -12.71
N PRO A 33 12.78 21.93 -13.48
CA PRO A 33 12.68 21.51 -14.88
C PRO A 33 11.67 20.37 -15.07
N SER A 34 10.96 20.38 -16.21
CA SER A 34 9.86 19.45 -16.52
C SER A 34 10.24 17.97 -16.37
N SER A 35 11.50 17.61 -16.68
CA SER A 35 12.05 16.25 -16.55
C SER A 35 12.14 15.72 -15.12
N ASN A 36 12.15 16.61 -14.11
CA ASN A 36 12.20 16.25 -12.70
C ASN A 36 10.83 16.35 -12.01
N ARG A 37 9.75 16.64 -12.74
CA ARG A 37 8.40 16.66 -12.18
C ARG A 37 7.96 15.23 -11.87
N GLY A 38 7.51 15.02 -10.64
CA GLY A 38 7.00 13.73 -10.22
C GLY A 38 5.79 13.31 -11.05
N ASN A 39 5.73 12.02 -11.40
CA ASN A 39 4.61 11.44 -12.13
C ASN A 39 4.18 10.12 -11.50
N ILE A 40 2.86 9.88 -11.56
CA ILE A 40 2.23 8.60 -11.24
C ILE A 40 2.36 7.71 -12.48
N LYS A 41 3.10 6.62 -12.36
CA LYS A 41 3.29 5.62 -13.42
C LYS A 41 2.21 4.53 -13.42
N LYS A 42 1.71 4.17 -12.23
CA LYS A 42 0.64 3.18 -12.05
C LYS A 42 -0.21 3.58 -10.86
N CYS A 43 -1.52 3.38 -10.96
CA CYS A 43 -2.47 3.59 -9.86
C CYS A 43 -3.38 2.36 -9.78
N GLY A 44 -3.68 1.90 -8.57
CA GLY A 44 -4.45 0.69 -8.34
C GLY A 44 -5.25 0.78 -7.06
N ILE A 45 -6.37 0.07 -7.02
CA ILE A 45 -7.12 -0.18 -5.78
C ILE A 45 -6.98 -1.67 -5.45
N LEU A 46 -6.59 -1.93 -4.21
CA LEU A 46 -6.53 -3.25 -3.60
C LEU A 46 -7.74 -3.39 -2.68
N ARG A 47 -8.58 -4.38 -2.95
CA ARG A 47 -9.71 -4.77 -2.10
C ARG A 47 -9.36 -6.04 -1.35
N VAL A 48 -9.65 -6.04 -0.07
CA VAL A 48 -9.40 -7.15 0.84
C VAL A 48 -10.73 -7.49 1.50
N THR A 49 -11.30 -8.63 1.12
CA THR A 49 -12.62 -9.05 1.59
C THR A 49 -12.47 -10.24 2.52
N ASN A 50 -13.09 -10.16 3.69
CA ASN A 50 -13.33 -11.32 4.53
C ASN A 50 -14.67 -11.95 4.14
N PRO A 51 -14.70 -13.17 3.58
CA PRO A 51 -15.94 -13.83 3.21
C PRO A 51 -16.80 -14.20 4.42
N GLU A 52 -16.20 -14.46 5.57
CA GLU A 52 -16.91 -14.88 6.79
C GLU A 52 -17.65 -13.72 7.45
N THR A 53 -16.95 -12.59 7.65
CA THR A 53 -17.53 -11.40 8.29
C THR A 53 -18.18 -10.43 7.30
N LYS A 54 -18.08 -10.69 6.00
CA LYS A 54 -18.48 -9.80 4.89
C LYS A 54 -17.86 -8.39 4.96
N THR A 55 -16.78 -8.21 5.72
CA THR A 55 -16.10 -6.93 5.83
C THR A 55 -15.17 -6.73 4.66
N MET A 56 -15.19 -5.53 4.08
CA MET A 56 -14.32 -5.12 2.97
C MET A 56 -13.39 -3.99 3.41
N GLU A 57 -12.10 -4.18 3.19
CA GLU A 57 -11.08 -3.14 3.36
C GLU A 57 -10.55 -2.72 1.98
N CYS A 58 -10.38 -1.41 1.78
CA CYS A 58 -9.84 -0.87 0.55
C CYS A 58 -8.51 -0.14 0.82
N HIS A 59 -7.57 -0.30 -0.11
CA HIS A 59 -6.27 0.36 -0.10
C HIS A 59 -5.92 0.87 -1.50
N GLY A 60 -5.23 1.99 -1.58
CA GLY A 60 -4.62 2.49 -2.81
C GLY A 60 -3.20 1.95 -2.97
N LEU A 61 -2.79 1.68 -4.21
CA LEU A 61 -1.44 1.25 -4.54
C LEU A 61 -0.93 2.08 -5.73
N VAL A 62 0.14 2.84 -5.53
CA VAL A 62 0.56 3.84 -6.51
C VAL A 62 2.06 3.78 -6.74
N LEU A 63 2.48 3.77 -8.00
CA LEU A 63 3.88 3.85 -8.40
C LEU A 63 4.22 5.29 -8.79
N ILE A 64 5.11 5.93 -8.03
CA ILE A 64 5.57 7.31 -8.31
C ILE A 64 7.05 7.30 -8.71
N GLN A 65 7.39 8.11 -9.71
CA GLN A 65 8.77 8.42 -10.09
C GLN A 65 8.94 9.94 -10.20
N PRO A 66 10.13 10.49 -9.86
CA PRO A 66 11.28 9.82 -9.25
C PRO A 66 11.08 9.46 -7.77
N ILE A 67 12.02 8.71 -7.19
CA ILE A 67 11.93 8.25 -5.78
C ILE A 67 11.83 9.43 -4.79
N LYS A 68 12.58 10.52 -5.04
CA LYS A 68 12.53 11.73 -4.21
C LYS A 68 11.11 12.32 -4.11
N THR A 69 10.37 12.33 -5.23
CA THR A 69 8.98 12.77 -5.25
C THR A 69 8.08 11.79 -4.49
N ALA A 70 8.32 10.48 -4.61
CA ALA A 70 7.55 9.49 -3.88
C ALA A 70 7.73 9.62 -2.34
N LEU A 71 8.95 9.90 -1.87
CA LEU A 71 9.24 10.11 -0.44
C LEU A 71 8.58 11.38 0.10
N SER A 72 8.68 12.50 -0.64
CA SER A 72 7.99 13.74 -0.25
C SER A 72 6.47 13.61 -0.31
N THR A 73 5.93 12.82 -1.24
CA THR A 73 4.50 12.51 -1.32
C THR A 73 4.03 11.77 -0.07
N ILE A 74 4.80 10.81 0.46
CA ILE A 74 4.50 10.15 1.73
C ILE A 74 4.39 11.18 2.84
N GLN A 75 5.43 12.01 3.01
CA GLN A 75 5.49 12.99 4.10
C GLN A 75 4.33 13.99 4.08
N GLN A 76 3.82 14.32 2.89
CA GLN A 76 2.72 15.27 2.74
C GLN A 76 1.34 14.65 2.93
N LEU A 77 1.17 13.38 2.54
CA LEU A 77 -0.15 12.76 2.47
C LEU A 77 -0.43 11.78 3.61
N ASP A 78 0.57 11.35 4.37
CA ASP A 78 0.35 10.52 5.55
C ASP A 78 -0.45 11.29 6.61
N GLY A 79 -1.58 10.72 7.04
CA GLY A 79 -2.53 11.38 7.93
C GLY A 79 -3.47 12.41 7.25
N ALA A 80 -3.35 12.63 5.93
CA ALA A 80 -4.25 13.51 5.21
C ALA A 80 -5.63 12.85 5.00
N LYS A 81 -6.63 13.67 4.63
CA LYS A 81 -7.98 13.19 4.33
C LYS A 81 -8.16 12.87 2.84
N LEU A 82 -8.70 11.69 2.55
CA LEU A 82 -9.20 11.28 1.24
C LEU A 82 -10.69 10.95 1.39
N ASN A 83 -11.55 11.68 0.67
CA ASN A 83 -13.01 11.57 0.76
C ASN A 83 -13.52 11.63 2.22
N GLY A 84 -12.94 12.53 3.02
CA GLY A 84 -13.29 12.71 4.44
C GLY A 84 -12.62 11.72 5.41
N THR A 85 -12.06 10.62 4.91
CA THR A 85 -11.37 9.60 5.73
C THR A 85 -9.89 9.91 5.90
N THR A 86 -9.38 9.83 7.13
CA THR A 86 -7.95 9.93 7.41
C THR A 86 -7.23 8.68 6.92
N VAL A 87 -6.30 8.85 5.98
CA VAL A 87 -5.55 7.73 5.38
C VAL A 87 -4.12 7.67 5.87
N GLY A 88 -3.56 6.46 5.88
CA GLY A 88 -2.13 6.26 6.10
C GLY A 88 -1.40 6.09 4.76
N VAL A 89 -0.29 6.78 4.55
CA VAL A 89 0.52 6.69 3.32
C VAL A 89 1.91 6.23 3.68
N ARG A 90 2.38 5.13 3.07
CA ARG A 90 3.72 4.61 3.33
C ARG A 90 4.30 3.88 2.13
N ARG A 91 5.61 3.59 2.19
CA ARG A 91 6.27 2.74 1.20
C ARG A 91 5.61 1.36 1.16
N TYR A 92 5.26 0.90 -0.05
CA TYR A 92 4.85 -0.48 -0.26
C TYR A 92 6.09 -1.36 -0.46
N ILE A 93 6.18 -2.41 0.34
CA ILE A 93 7.22 -3.44 0.24
C ILE A 93 6.49 -4.75 -0.05
N GLN A 94 6.70 -5.29 -1.25
CA GLN A 94 6.20 -6.61 -1.60
C GLN A 94 6.99 -7.64 -0.79
N ARG A 95 6.29 -8.45 0.00
CA ARG A 95 6.90 -9.59 0.67
C ARG A 95 7.04 -10.71 -0.36
N SER A 96 8.26 -11.18 -0.62
CA SER A 96 8.50 -12.41 -1.38
C SER A 96 8.16 -13.60 -0.48
N SER A 97 7.47 -14.59 -1.05
CA SER A 97 7.20 -15.88 -0.43
C SER A 97 8.46 -16.73 -0.31
N GLU A 98 9.41 -16.60 -1.25
CA GLU A 98 10.65 -17.38 -1.23
C GLU A 98 11.56 -17.03 -0.06
N ARG A 99 11.44 -15.81 0.49
CA ARG A 99 12.23 -15.36 1.65
C ARG A 99 11.51 -15.56 2.99
N ASP A 100 10.38 -16.29 3.01
CA ASP A 100 9.72 -16.69 4.25
C ASP A 100 10.52 -17.84 4.88
N ARG A 101 11.26 -17.54 5.97
CA ARG A 101 12.08 -18.52 6.71
C ARG A 101 11.31 -19.77 7.16
N ARG A 102 9.96 -19.74 7.14
CA ARG A 102 9.12 -20.90 7.48
C ARG A 102 9.03 -21.94 6.38
N ASN A 103 9.34 -21.60 5.12
CA ASN A 103 9.40 -22.59 4.03
C ASN A 103 10.63 -23.52 4.15
N HIS A 104 11.62 -23.16 4.97
CA HIS A 104 12.83 -23.96 5.18
C HIS A 104 12.79 -24.88 6.41
N PHE A 105 11.67 -24.94 7.16
CA PHE A 105 11.51 -25.85 8.29
C PHE A 105 10.60 -27.03 7.93
N ILE A 106 11.10 -27.95 7.09
CA ILE A 106 10.67 -29.35 7.10
C ILE A 106 11.87 -30.16 7.62
N ILE A 107 12.18 -30.01 8.90
CA ILE A 107 12.99 -30.99 9.63
C ILE A 107 12.26 -31.21 10.96
N PRO A 108 11.68 -32.41 11.19
CA PRO A 108 11.01 -32.72 12.45
C PRO A 108 12.09 -33.03 13.50
N SER A 109 12.63 -32.00 14.15
CA SER A 109 13.48 -32.19 15.32
C SER A 109 12.98 -31.35 16.50
N LEU A 110 12.38 -32.08 17.45
CA LEU A 110 12.44 -31.88 18.90
C LEU A 110 13.02 -30.53 19.34
N SER A 111 12.16 -29.53 19.50
CA SER A 111 12.42 -28.42 20.41
C SER A 111 11.09 -27.81 20.85
N GLN A 112 10.58 -28.34 21.96
CA GLN A 112 9.62 -27.66 22.82
C GLN A 112 10.30 -26.50 23.57
N ASN A 113 10.90 -25.56 22.83
CA ASN A 113 11.29 -24.27 23.40
C ASN A 113 10.30 -23.24 22.88
N GLY A 114 9.37 -22.87 23.77
CA GLY A 114 8.20 -22.03 23.52
C GLY A 114 8.42 -20.95 22.47
N GLU A 115 7.83 -21.18 21.30
CA GLU A 115 7.69 -20.23 20.21
C GLU A 115 6.92 -19.00 20.75
N ARG A 116 7.65 -17.98 21.21
CA ARG A 116 7.13 -16.70 21.75
C ARG A 116 6.38 -15.84 20.72
N ARG A 117 5.94 -16.41 19.60
CA ARG A 117 5.10 -15.74 18.60
C ARG A 117 3.66 -15.76 19.10
N ARG A 118 3.36 -14.85 20.03
CA ARG A 118 1.99 -14.49 20.43
C ARG A 118 1.13 -14.29 19.17
N GLN A 119 0.29 -15.29 18.89
CA GLN A 119 -0.71 -15.37 17.81
C GLN A 119 -0.15 -15.13 16.40
N ASP A 120 -0.41 -16.08 15.50
CA ASP A 120 -0.23 -15.82 14.08
C ASP A 120 -1.18 -14.69 13.66
N ARG A 121 -0.63 -13.49 13.45
CA ARG A 121 -1.38 -12.30 13.02
C ARG A 121 -1.75 -12.34 11.53
N ARG A 122 -1.49 -13.45 10.85
CA ARG A 122 -1.86 -13.64 9.45
C ARG A 122 -3.36 -13.89 9.39
N ARG A 123 -4.00 -13.03 8.62
CA ARG A 123 -5.42 -13.10 8.30
C ARG A 123 -5.63 -14.19 7.24
N THR A 124 -5.92 -15.42 7.67
CA THR A 124 -6.30 -16.54 6.79
C THR A 124 -7.71 -16.35 6.26
N GLY A 125 -8.01 -16.85 5.06
CA GLY A 125 -9.36 -16.78 4.47
C GLY A 125 -9.73 -15.48 3.76
N PHE A 126 -8.82 -14.50 3.67
CA PHE A 126 -9.10 -13.24 2.98
C PHE A 126 -8.90 -13.35 1.48
N ARG A 127 -9.86 -12.81 0.71
CA ARG A 127 -9.76 -12.66 -0.74
C ARG A 127 -9.14 -11.32 -1.08
N PHE A 128 -8.10 -11.35 -1.91
CA PHE A 128 -7.40 -10.16 -2.38
C PHE A 128 -7.71 -9.92 -3.85
N GLU A 129 -8.21 -8.73 -4.17
CA GLU A 129 -8.46 -8.30 -5.54
C GLU A 129 -7.70 -7.02 -5.82
N ARG A 130 -6.94 -7.03 -6.91
CA ARG A 130 -6.07 -5.93 -7.29
C ARG A 130 -6.42 -5.51 -8.69
N ILE A 131 -6.91 -4.28 -8.81
CA ILE A 131 -7.32 -3.70 -10.08
C ILE A 131 -6.41 -2.50 -10.31
N TYR A 132 -5.77 -2.46 -11.48
CA TYR A 132 -4.84 -1.40 -11.87
C TYR A 132 -5.35 -0.63 -13.07
N GLN A 133 -5.00 0.65 -13.11
CA GLN A 133 -5.06 1.46 -14.32
C GLN A 133 -3.63 1.91 -14.70
N SER A 134 -3.26 1.62 -15.94
CA SER A 134 -2.00 2.05 -16.56
C SER A 134 -2.21 3.39 -17.30
N TYR A 135 -1.16 4.22 -17.38
CA TYR A 135 -1.17 5.54 -18.02
C TYR A 135 0.13 5.77 -18.80
#